data_AF-A0A6G3WSF4-F1
#
_entry.id   AF-A0A6G3WSF4-F1
#
_cell.length_a   1.000
_cell.length_b   1.000
_cell.length_c   1.000
_cell.angle_alpha   90.00
_cell.angle_beta   90.00
_cell.angle_gamma   90.00
#
_symmetry.space_group_name_H-M   'P 1'
#
loop_
_entity.id
_entity.type
_entity.pdbx_description
1 polymer ?
#
loop_
_entity_poly.entity_id
_entity_poly.type
_entity_poly.pdbx_seq_one_letter_code
_entity_poly.pdbx_strand_id
1 'polypeptide(L)' 'GLSRPTVRQAIQSLVDKGLMVRRRGVGTQVVHSKVRRPLELSSLYDDLEAAGQRPATSVLRNTTEPATAEVAAALGV' A
#
# COMPACT_ATOMS: atom_id res chain seq x y z
N GLY A 1 28.27 -8.47 18.14
CA GLY A 1 27.00 -8.95 17.55
C GLY A 1 25.87 -8.67 18.52
N LEU A 2 24.68 -8.34 18.02
CA LEU A 2 23.52 -7.98 18.84
C LEU A 2 23.00 -9.17 19.65
N SER A 3 22.44 -8.91 20.84
CA SER A 3 21.95 -9.97 21.74
C SER A 3 20.69 -10.65 21.16
N ARG A 4 20.54 -11.97 21.39
CA ARG A 4 19.34 -12.72 20.99
C ARG A 4 18.03 -12.12 21.54
N PRO A 5 17.95 -11.66 22.81
CA PRO A 5 16.79 -10.94 23.31
C PRO A 5 16.43 -9.69 22.49
N THR A 6 17.43 -8.88 22.11
CA THR A 6 17.20 -7.65 21.35
C THR A 6 16.66 -7.94 19.96
N VAL A 7 17.20 -8.94 19.27
CA VAL A 7 16.70 -9.36 17.95
C VAL A 7 15.27 -9.90 18.04
N ARG A 8 14.98 -10.70 19.08
CA ARG A 8 13.62 -11.22 19.32
C ARG A 8 12.62 -10.11 19.55
N GLN A 9 12.99 -9.08 20.32
CA GLN A 9 12.15 -7.93 20.59
C GLN A 9 11.88 -7.13 19.31
N ALA A 10 12.90 -6.88 18.48
CA ALA A 10 12.72 -6.19 17.20
C ALA A 10 11.77 -6.96 16.26
N ILE A 11 11.92 -8.28 16.17
CA ILE A 11 11.01 -9.13 15.39
C ILE A 11 9.59 -9.09 15.94
N GLN A 12 9.43 -9.13 17.27
CA GLN A 12 8.10 -9.03 17.91
C GLN A 12 7.43 -7.69 17.56
N SER A 13 8.15 -6.57 17.65
CA SER A 13 7.62 -5.26 17.28
C SER A 13 7.15 -5.16 15.82
N LEU A 14 7.82 -5.86 14.90
CA LEU A 14 7.39 -5.90 13.49
C LEU A 14 6.15 -6.78 13.29
N VAL A 15 6.02 -7.86 14.06
CA VAL A 15 4.82 -8.68 14.08
C VAL A 15 3.63 -7.91 14.65
N ASP A 16 3.83 -7.20 15.76
CA ASP A 16 2.78 -6.42 16.42
C ASP A 16 2.29 -5.27 15.52
N LYS A 17 3.17 -4.70 14.70
CA LYS A 17 2.85 -3.69 13.67
C LYS A 17 2.20 -4.27 12.40
N GLY A 18 1.99 -5.59 12.33
CA GLY A 18 1.41 -6.26 11.15
C GLY A 18 2.33 -6.31 9.92
N LEU A 19 3.62 -5.97 10.07
CA LEU A 19 4.61 -5.99 8.99
C LEU A 19 5.22 -7.38 8.79
N MET A 20 5.10 -8.25 9.80
CA MET A 20 5.57 -9.63 9.76
C MET A 20 4.56 -10.59 10.38
N VAL A 21 4.60 -11.86 9.97
CA VAL A 21 3.78 -12.94 10.54
C VAL A 21 4.64 -14.12 10.94
N ARG A 22 4.28 -14.81 12.03
CA ARG A 22 4.89 -16.09 12.41
C ARG A 22 4.07 -17.24 11.85
N ARG A 23 4.73 -18.16 11.14
CA ARG A 23 4.15 -19.42 10.69
C ARG A 23 4.85 -20.59 11.37
N ARG A 24 4.07 -21.47 12.03
CA ARG A 24 4.58 -22.68 12.70
C ARG A 24 5.33 -23.54 11.68
N GLY A 25 6.54 -23.98 12.02
CA GLY A 25 7.38 -24.82 11.16
C GLY A 25 8.17 -24.08 10.06
N VAL A 26 7.94 -22.77 9.86
CA VAL A 26 8.57 -22.00 8.77
C VAL A 26 9.38 -20.79 9.27
N GLY A 27 8.98 -20.19 10.41
CA GLY A 27 9.66 -19.02 10.98
C GLY A 27 8.89 -17.72 10.80
N THR A 28 9.58 -16.60 10.66
CA THR A 28 8.98 -15.26 10.51
C THR A 28 9.02 -14.83 9.04
N GLN A 29 7.89 -14.37 8.49
CA GLN A 29 7.78 -13.89 7.11
C GLN A 29 7.32 -12.43 7.05
N VAL A 30 7.71 -11.71 6.01
CA VAL A 30 7.25 -10.34 5.72
C VAL A 30 5.85 -10.38 5.11
N VAL A 31 4.94 -9.53 5.60
CA VAL A 31 3.60 -9.40 5.03
C VAL A 31 3.70 -8.64 3.72
N HIS A 32 3.26 -9.27 2.62
CA HIS A 32 3.06 -8.60 1.34
C HIS A 32 1.59 -8.25 1.19
N SER A 33 1.21 -7.02 1.52
CA SER A 33 -0.10 -6.46 1.18
C SER A 33 -0.12 -6.07 -0.30
N LYS A 34 -0.13 -7.05 -1.21
CA LYS A 34 -0.48 -6.75 -2.59
C LYS A 34 -1.96 -6.35 -2.63
N VAL A 35 -2.25 -5.10 -2.95
CA VAL A 35 -3.61 -4.65 -3.25
C VAL A 35 -4.07 -5.43 -4.48
N ARG A 36 -4.99 -6.38 -4.28
CA ARG A 36 -5.68 -7.07 -5.37
C ARG A 36 -6.94 -6.30 -5.70
N ARG A 37 -6.90 -5.55 -6.80
CA ARG A 37 -8.05 -4.79 -7.30
C ARG A 37 -8.56 -5.43 -8.60
N PRO A 38 -9.87 -5.75 -8.73
CA PRO A 38 -10.46 -6.06 -10.01
C PRO A 38 -10.41 -4.82 -10.92
N LEU A 39 -10.21 -5.01 -12.22
CA LEU A 39 -10.05 -3.91 -13.18
C LEU A 39 -11.43 -3.37 -13.56
N GLU A 40 -12.05 -2.61 -12.65
CA GLU A 40 -13.38 -2.03 -12.82
C GLU A 40 -13.33 -0.50 -12.83
N LEU A 41 -14.35 0.11 -13.44
CA LEU A 41 -14.57 1.56 -13.39
C LEU A 41 -15.19 1.94 -12.04
N SER A 42 -14.41 1.78 -10.97
CA SER A 42 -14.77 2.12 -9.61
C SER A 42 -13.81 3.15 -8.99
N SER A 43 -14.22 3.73 -7.87
CA SER A 43 -13.35 4.53 -7.01
C SER A 43 -12.36 3.61 -6.29
N LEU A 44 -11.06 3.86 -6.45
CA LEU A 44 -10.03 3.12 -5.70
C LEU A 44 -10.20 3.32 -4.19
N TYR A 45 -10.63 4.50 -3.76
CA TYR A 45 -10.82 4.80 -2.34
C TYR A 45 -11.91 3.90 -1.74
N ASP A 46 -13.06 3.83 -2.42
CA ASP A 46 -14.22 3.05 -1.98
C ASP A 46 -13.91 1.56 -2.01
N ASP A 47 -13.19 1.08 -3.04
CA ASP A 47 -12.73 -0.31 -3.12
C ASP A 47 -11.85 -0.69 -1.92
N LEU A 48 -10.93 0.20 -1.53
CA LEU A 48 -10.03 -0.03 -0.40
C LEU A 48 -10.77 0.01 0.93
N GLU A 49 -11.70 0.96 1.10
CA GLU A 49 -12.55 1.04 2.28
C GLU A 49 -13.44 -0.20 2.43
N ALA A 50 -14.10 -0.64 1.34
CA ALA A 50 -14.92 -1.85 1.31
C ALA A 50 -14.12 -3.12 1.60
N ALA A 51 -12.83 -3.15 1.23
CA ALA A 51 -11.89 -4.22 1.58
C ALA A 51 -11.38 -4.16 3.04
N GLY A 52 -11.90 -3.25 3.87
CA GLY A 52 -11.52 -3.07 5.27
C GLY A 52 -10.17 -2.38 5.47
N GLN A 53 -9.61 -1.76 4.41
CA GLN A 53 -8.40 -0.94 4.52
C GLN A 53 -8.76 0.47 5.01
N ARG A 54 -7.73 1.24 5.38
CA ARG A 54 -7.86 2.64 5.81
C ARG A 54 -7.13 3.55 4.80
N PRO A 55 -7.70 3.78 3.61
CA PRO A 55 -7.05 4.60 2.59
C PRO A 55 -6.95 6.06 3.03
N ALA A 56 -5.87 6.72 2.60
CA ALA A 56 -5.65 8.15 2.80
C ALA A 56 -5.05 8.77 1.54
N THR A 57 -5.47 9.99 1.23
CA THR A 57 -4.99 10.74 0.07
C THR A 57 -4.20 11.96 0.54
N SER A 58 -2.99 12.13 0.01
CA SER A 58 -2.21 13.35 0.16
C SER A 58 -2.05 13.99 -1.22
N VAL A 59 -2.52 15.23 -1.38
CA VAL A 59 -2.40 15.96 -2.65
C VAL A 59 -0.97 16.47 -2.77
N LEU A 60 -0.21 15.91 -3.72
CA LEU A 60 1.17 16.33 -3.96
C LEU A 60 1.26 17.60 -4.80
N ARG A 61 0.38 17.75 -5.80
CA ARG A 61 0.35 18.89 -6.73
C ARG A 61 -1.04 19.00 -7.37
N ASN A 62 -1.57 20.22 -7.46
CA ASN A 62 -2.81 20.51 -8.17
C ASN A 62 -2.66 21.89 -8.85
N THR A 63 -2.58 21.91 -10.17
CA THR A 63 -2.29 23.10 -10.97
C THR A 63 -3.05 23.07 -12.29
N THR A 64 -3.32 24.24 -12.86
CA THR A 64 -3.87 24.39 -14.20
C THR A 64 -2.73 24.55 -15.20
N GLU A 65 -2.78 23.80 -16.30
CA GLU A 65 -1.77 23.82 -17.36
C GLU A 65 -2.46 23.78 -18.73
N PRO A 66 -1.91 24.43 -19.77
CA PRO A 66 -2.39 24.27 -21.13
C PRO A 66 -2.28 22.81 -21.57
N ALA A 67 -3.28 22.30 -22.29
CA ALA A 67 -3.22 20.97 -22.87
C ALA A 67 -2.14 20.93 -23.96
N THR A 68 -1.21 19.98 -23.86
CA THR A 68 -0.29 19.66 -24.97
C THR A 68 -1.07 19.03 -26.12
N ALA A 69 -0.51 19.03 -27.34
CA ALA A 69 -1.17 18.43 -28.50
C ALA A 69 -1.55 16.96 -28.28
N GLU A 70 -0.73 16.19 -27.56
CA GLU A 70 -1.00 14.79 -27.21
C GLU A 70 -2.20 14.67 -26.27
N VAL A 71 -2.23 15.47 -25.20
CA VAL A 71 -3.33 15.47 -24.21
C VAL A 71 -4.63 15.95 -24.84
N ALA A 72 -4.57 17.01 -25.66
CA ALA A 72 -5.69 17.55 -26.41
C ALA A 72 -6.32 16.48 -27.33
N ALA A 73 -5.50 15.78 -28.11
CA ALA A 73 -5.96 14.68 -28.97
C ALA A 73 -6.56 13.51 -28.17
N ALA A 74 -5.96 13.15 -27.02
CA ALA A 74 -6.46 12.06 -26.18
C ALA A 74 -7.79 12.38 -25.49
N LEU A 75 -8.01 13.66 -25.15
CA LEU A 75 -9.23 14.13 -24.46
C LEU A 75 -10.28 14.74 -25.40
N GLY A 76 -9.96 14.96 -26.68
CA GLY A 76 -10.86 15.53 -27.68
C GLY A 76 -11.14 17.03 -27.51
N VAL A 77 -10.16 17.80 -27.04
CA VAL A 77 -10.25 19.26 -26.81
C VAL A 77 -9.26 20.06 -27.64
#